data_AF-A0A962E2X1-F1
#
_entry.id   AF-A0A962E2X1-F1
#
_cell.length_a   1.000
_cell.length_b   1.000
_cell.length_c   1.000
_cell.angle_alpha   90.00
_cell.angle_beta   90.00
_cell.angle_gamma   90.00
#
_symmetry.space_group_name_H-M   'P 1'
#
loop_
_entity.id
_entity.type
_entity.pdbx_description
1 polymer ?
#
loop_
_entity_poly.entity_id
_entity_poly.type
_entity_poly.pdbx_seq_one_letter_code
_entity_poly.pdbx_strand_id
1 'polypeptide(L)'
;DTSTQFIDASGLFKKETNNNTLTDGHIEQIMAVFDSKANVDHFALSVPVEQVAANDYNLSVSSYVEAKDTREVVDIGELNAELKTTVAKITQLRQDIDAIVAEIEGENSPPLEGCPKGGVVA
;
A
#
# COMPACT_ATOMS: atom_id res chain seq x y z
N ASP A 1 3.42 44.84 -5.56
CA ASP A 1 3.13 43.42 -5.77
C ASP A 1 2.27 42.95 -4.60
N THR A 2 1.02 42.56 -4.85
CA THR A 2 0.04 42.22 -3.80
C THR A 2 -0.36 40.75 -3.94
N SER A 3 0.65 39.87 -3.96
CA SER A 3 0.46 38.43 -3.99
C SER A 3 0.54 37.85 -2.58
N THR A 4 -0.39 36.97 -2.24
CA THR A 4 -0.34 36.15 -1.03
C THR A 4 0.39 34.85 -1.35
N GLN A 5 1.43 34.52 -0.58
CA GLN A 5 2.16 33.28 -0.74
C GLN A 5 1.64 32.24 0.26
N PHE A 6 1.21 31.09 -0.24
CA PHE A 6 0.84 29.93 0.55
C PHE A 6 2.03 28.97 0.61
N ILE A 7 2.38 28.49 1.80
CA ILE A 7 3.48 27.54 2.03
C ILE A 7 2.95 26.38 2.86
N ASP A 8 3.03 25.16 2.33
CA ASP A 8 2.67 23.93 3.02
C ASP A 8 3.89 23.32 3.72
N ALA A 9 4.03 23.65 5.00
CA ALA A 9 5.05 23.06 5.88
C ALA A 9 4.53 21.85 6.67
N SER A 10 3.37 21.27 6.32
CA SER A 10 2.76 20.18 7.07
C SER A 10 3.65 18.94 7.21
N GLY A 11 4.58 18.71 6.27
CA GLY A 11 5.58 17.65 6.35
C GLY A 11 6.88 18.01 7.08
N LEU A 12 7.10 19.29 7.44
CA LEU A 12 8.36 19.78 8.01
C LEU A 12 8.30 19.88 9.53
N PHE A 13 8.16 18.73 10.20
CA PHE A 13 8.16 18.71 11.67
C PHE A 13 8.83 17.46 12.21
N LYS A 14 9.44 17.61 13.38
CA LYS A 14 9.87 16.48 14.19
C LYS A 14 8.73 16.16 15.14
N LYS A 15 8.20 14.94 15.03
CA LYS A 15 7.14 14.47 15.93
C LYS A 15 7.72 14.24 17.33
N GLU A 16 7.21 14.95 18.31
CA GLU A 16 7.46 14.70 19.73
C GLU A 16 6.15 14.31 20.42
N THR A 17 6.17 14.00 21.72
CA THR A 17 5.04 13.34 22.40
C THR A 17 3.74 14.14 22.32
N ASN A 18 3.80 15.43 22.66
CA ASN A 18 2.61 16.29 22.73
C ASN A 18 2.60 17.37 21.65
N ASN A 19 3.79 17.76 21.16
CA ASN A 19 3.96 18.87 20.24
C ASN A 19 4.81 18.43 19.04
N ASN A 20 4.61 19.12 17.93
CA ASN A 20 5.49 19.03 16.77
C ASN A 20 6.55 20.12 16.88
N THR A 21 7.82 19.73 16.72
CA THR A 21 8.96 20.64 16.87
C THR A 21 9.56 20.96 15.50
N LEU A 22 9.76 22.24 15.22
CA LEU A 22 10.52 22.70 14.05
C LEU A 22 12.00 22.67 14.39
N THR A 23 12.80 22.03 13.55
CA THR A 23 14.26 22.06 13.65
C THR A 23 14.80 23.24 12.84
N ASP A 24 16.04 23.65 13.10
CA ASP A 24 16.68 24.74 12.34
C ASP A 24 16.64 24.48 10.83
N GLY A 25 16.86 23.22 10.39
CA GLY A 25 16.76 22.85 8.98
C GLY A 25 15.35 22.97 8.39
N HIS A 26 14.29 22.78 9.19
CA HIS A 26 12.91 23.02 8.74
C HIS A 26 12.66 24.52 8.55
N ILE A 27 13.16 25.33 9.48
CA ILE A 27 13.02 26.79 9.45
C ILE A 27 13.76 27.35 8.24
N GLU A 28 14.99 26.91 8.00
CA GLU A 28 15.79 27.33 6.84
C GLU A 28 15.08 27.05 5.52
N GLN A 29 14.45 25.88 5.37
CA GLN A 29 13.69 25.55 4.16
C GLN A 29 12.48 26.47 3.95
N ILE A 30 11.71 26.71 5.02
CA ILE A 30 10.55 27.62 4.96
C ILE A 30 11.01 29.04 4.61
N MET A 31 12.08 29.51 5.24
CA MET A 31 12.65 30.83 4.99
C MET A 31 13.18 30.98 3.56
N ALA A 32 13.87 29.98 3.02
CA ALA A 32 14.38 30.02 1.65
C ALA A 32 13.25 30.17 0.61
N VAL A 33 12.12 29.48 0.82
CA VAL A 33 10.96 29.57 -0.09
C VAL A 33 10.19 30.87 0.11
N PHE A 34 10.12 31.38 1.34
CA PHE A 34 9.55 32.68 1.63
C PHE A 34 10.35 33.82 0.97
N ASP A 35 11.68 33.80 1.09
CA ASP A 35 12.57 34.84 0.53
C ASP A 35 12.57 34.82 -0.99
N SER A 36 12.58 33.63 -1.61
CA SER A 36 12.58 33.51 -3.07
C SER A 36 11.21 33.80 -3.71
N LYS A 37 10.12 33.72 -2.94
CA LYS A 37 8.72 33.81 -3.43
C LYS A 37 8.41 32.84 -4.58
N ALA A 38 9.23 31.80 -4.74
CA ALA A 38 9.12 30.85 -5.82
C ALA A 38 7.90 29.94 -5.63
N ASN A 39 7.29 29.57 -6.74
CA ASN A 39 6.29 28.50 -6.77
C ASN A 39 7.03 27.17 -6.78
N VAL A 40 6.71 26.31 -5.82
CA VAL A 40 7.30 24.99 -5.65
C VAL A 40 6.17 23.98 -5.60
N ASP A 41 6.16 23.04 -6.54
CA ASP A 41 5.12 22.02 -6.61
C ASP A 41 4.96 21.29 -5.28
N HIS A 42 3.71 21.16 -4.84
CA HIS A 42 3.32 20.55 -3.57
C HIS A 42 3.89 21.18 -2.31
N PHE A 43 4.45 22.40 -2.40
CA PHE A 43 5.08 23.06 -1.26
C PHE A 43 4.76 24.54 -1.13
N ALA A 44 4.78 25.33 -2.22
CA ALA A 44 4.46 26.74 -2.15
C ALA A 44 3.85 27.30 -3.43
N LEU A 45 2.88 28.21 -3.28
CA LEU A 45 2.24 28.91 -4.40
C LEU A 45 1.99 30.37 -4.05
N SER A 46 2.49 31.28 -4.87
CA SER A 46 2.20 32.71 -4.84
C SER A 46 0.97 33.01 -5.71
N VAL A 47 -0.09 33.48 -5.07
CA VAL A 47 -1.40 33.73 -5.70
C VAL A 47 -1.75 35.22 -5.60
N PRO A 48 -2.22 35.86 -6.68
CA PRO A 48 -2.64 37.25 -6.65
C PRO A 48 -3.90 37.42 -5.78
N VAL A 49 -4.03 38.57 -5.10
CA VAL A 49 -5.15 38.83 -4.15
C VAL A 49 -6.53 38.70 -4.80
N GLU A 50 -6.63 38.94 -6.12
CA GLU A 50 -7.86 38.80 -6.90
C GLU A 50 -8.35 37.34 -6.93
N GLN A 51 -7.44 36.36 -7.00
CA GLN A 51 -7.81 34.95 -6.92
C GLN A 51 -8.25 34.55 -5.51
N VAL A 52 -7.61 35.11 -4.48
CA VAL A 52 -8.01 34.90 -3.09
C VAL A 52 -9.40 35.49 -2.83
N ALA A 53 -9.70 36.67 -3.37
CA ALA A 53 -11.02 37.28 -3.30
C ALA A 53 -12.08 36.48 -4.07
N ALA A 54 -11.73 35.90 -5.22
CA ALA A 54 -12.62 35.00 -5.96
C ALA A 54 -12.91 33.67 -5.22
N ASN A 55 -12.03 33.27 -4.31
CA ASN A 55 -12.19 32.10 -3.44
C ASN A 55 -12.73 32.50 -2.05
N ASP A 56 -13.56 33.55 -1.97
CA ASP A 56 -14.20 34.05 -0.75
C ASP A 56 -13.22 34.37 0.40
N TYR A 57 -12.01 34.83 0.07
CA TYR A 57 -10.93 35.08 1.02
C TYR A 57 -10.54 33.84 1.84
N ASN A 58 -10.73 32.64 1.29
CA ASN A 58 -10.24 31.42 1.89
C ASN A 58 -8.70 31.46 1.91
N LEU A 59 -8.11 31.36 3.12
CA LEU A 59 -6.66 31.36 3.34
C LEU A 59 -6.12 29.97 3.73
N SER A 60 -6.92 28.92 3.56
CA SER A 60 -6.47 27.55 3.78
C SER A 60 -5.40 27.18 2.75
N VAL A 61 -4.23 26.76 3.22
CA VAL A 61 -3.10 26.35 2.36
C VAL A 61 -3.51 25.19 1.44
N SER A 62 -4.34 24.26 1.93
CA SER A 62 -4.85 23.12 1.15
C SER A 62 -5.75 23.52 -0.03
N SER A 63 -6.26 24.75 -0.06
CA SER A 63 -7.05 25.25 -1.18
C SER A 63 -6.19 25.67 -2.38
N TYR A 64 -4.87 25.83 -2.18
CA TYR A 64 -3.96 26.39 -3.20
C TYR A 64 -2.73 25.51 -3.45
N VAL A 65 -2.29 24.76 -2.45
CA VAL A 65 -1.14 23.86 -2.57
C VAL A 65 -1.65 22.42 -2.54
N GLU A 66 -1.53 21.72 -3.66
CA GLU A 66 -1.88 20.30 -3.73
C GLU A 66 -0.86 19.48 -2.94
N ALA A 67 -1.31 18.71 -1.95
CA ALA A 67 -0.43 17.82 -1.21
C ALA A 67 0.21 16.79 -2.16
N LYS A 68 1.49 16.49 -1.93
CA LYS A 68 2.21 15.45 -2.67
C LYS A 68 1.51 14.10 -2.45
N ASP A 69 1.18 13.40 -3.53
CA ASP A 69 0.69 12.03 -3.44
C ASP A 69 1.84 11.11 -2.98
N THR A 70 1.81 10.70 -1.71
CA THR A 70 2.80 9.81 -1.11
C THR A 70 2.35 8.35 -1.11
N ARG A 71 1.30 7.99 -1.87
CA ARG A 71 0.91 6.59 -1.98
C ARG A 71 2.05 5.81 -2.64
N GLU A 72 2.54 4.79 -1.94
CA GLU A 72 3.49 3.84 -2.51
C GLU A 72 2.84 3.22 -3.75
N VAL A 73 3.56 3.28 -4.88
CA VAL A 73 3.14 2.58 -6.09
C VAL A 73 3.35 1.10 -5.84
N VAL A 74 2.28 0.41 -5.42
CA VAL A 74 2.28 -1.03 -5.27
C VAL A 74 2.33 -1.66 -6.66
N ASP A 75 3.41 -2.41 -6.97
CA ASP A 75 3.49 -3.17 -8.21
C ASP A 75 2.53 -4.37 -8.16
N ILE A 76 1.36 -4.19 -8.75
CA ILE A 76 0.33 -5.23 -8.88
C ILE A 76 0.86 -6.43 -9.69
N GLY A 77 1.79 -6.21 -10.61
CA GLY A 77 2.43 -7.26 -11.40
C GLY A 77 3.31 -8.16 -10.53
N GLU A 78 4.16 -7.55 -9.70
CA GLU A 78 5.02 -8.27 -8.74
C GLU A 78 4.19 -9.06 -7.73
N LEU A 79 3.19 -8.44 -7.11
CA LEU A 79 2.29 -9.12 -6.18
C LEU A 79 1.58 -10.31 -6.81
N ASN A 80 1.12 -10.18 -8.05
CA ASN A 80 0.48 -11.29 -8.77
C ASN A 80 1.48 -12.42 -9.11
N ALA A 81 2.74 -12.10 -9.39
CA ALA A 81 3.78 -13.10 -9.62
C ALA A 81 4.11 -13.88 -8.34
N GLU A 82 4.19 -13.19 -7.20
CA GLU A 82 4.38 -13.82 -5.89
C GLU A 82 3.19 -14.70 -5.51
N LEU A 83 1.96 -14.24 -5.77
CA LEU A 83 0.73 -15.01 -5.59
C LEU A 83 0.75 -16.32 -6.39
N LYS A 84 1.08 -16.24 -7.69
CA LYS A 84 1.19 -17.43 -8.55
C LYS A 84 2.24 -18.42 -8.04
N THR A 85 3.38 -17.91 -7.61
CA THR A 85 4.47 -18.73 -7.06
C THR A 85 4.02 -19.45 -5.80
N THR A 86 3.32 -18.75 -4.90
CA THR A 86 2.80 -19.30 -3.66
C THR A 86 1.74 -20.37 -3.92
N VAL A 87 0.81 -20.12 -4.85
CA VAL A 87 -0.21 -21.11 -5.23
C VAL A 87 0.43 -22.36 -5.84
N ALA A 88 1.42 -22.22 -6.71
CA ALA A 88 2.14 -23.36 -7.28
C ALA A 88 2.80 -24.25 -6.21
N LYS A 89 3.44 -23.63 -5.21
CA LYS A 89 4.01 -24.35 -4.07
C LYS A 89 2.94 -25.08 -3.26
N ILE A 90 1.80 -24.43 -3.00
CA ILE A 90 0.67 -25.06 -2.29
C ILE A 90 0.13 -26.26 -3.07
N THR A 91 -0.03 -26.14 -4.39
CA THR A 91 -0.49 -27.24 -5.23
C THR A 91 0.47 -28.43 -5.20
N GLN A 92 1.77 -28.18 -5.29
CA GLN A 92 2.78 -29.24 -5.19
C GLN A 92 2.69 -29.95 -3.84
N LEU A 93 2.69 -29.18 -2.74
CA LEU A 93 2.61 -29.75 -1.39
C LEU A 93 1.32 -30.57 -1.18
N ARG A 94 0.20 -30.18 -1.79
CA ARG A 94 -1.03 -30.97 -1.75
C ARG A 94 -0.90 -32.29 -2.51
N GLN A 95 -0.27 -32.28 -3.68
CA GLN A 95 -0.02 -33.51 -4.44
C GLN A 95 0.90 -34.47 -3.68
N ASP A 96 1.94 -33.93 -3.03
CA ASP A 96 2.85 -34.72 -2.22
C ASP A 96 2.12 -35.36 -1.01
N ILE A 97 1.20 -34.62 -0.37
CA ILE A 97 0.34 -35.13 0.71
C ILE A 97 -0.59 -36.23 0.18
N ASP A 98 -1.27 -35.99 -0.95
CA ASP A 98 -2.21 -36.95 -1.54
C ASP A 98 -1.49 -38.26 -1.93
N ALA A 99 -0.25 -38.17 -2.42
CA ALA A 99 0.58 -39.32 -2.71
C ALA A 99 0.92 -40.15 -1.44
N ILE A 100 1.31 -39.47 -0.35
CA ILE A 100 1.59 -40.15 0.93
C ILE A 100 0.33 -40.79 1.51
N VAL A 101 -0.82 -40.12 1.42
CA VAL A 101 -2.11 -40.66 1.90
C VAL A 101 -2.50 -41.90 1.09
N ALA A 102 -2.37 -41.86 -0.24
CA ALA A 102 -2.67 -43.01 -1.09
C ALA A 102 -1.77 -44.22 -0.81
N GLU A 103 -0.50 -44.00 -0.49
CA GLU A 103 0.43 -45.06 -0.06
C GLU A 103 -0.03 -45.72 1.25
N ILE A 104 -0.40 -44.90 2.25
CA ILE A 104 -0.86 -45.39 3.57
C ILE A 104 -2.21 -46.12 3.47
N GLU A 105 -3.15 -45.59 2.67
CA GLU A 105 -4.46 -46.21 2.48
C GLU A 105 -4.39 -47.51 1.64
N GLY A 106 -3.41 -47.61 0.73
CA GLY A 106 -3.12 -48.81 -0.06
C GLY A 106 -2.58 -49.98 0.77
N GLU A 107 -1.86 -49.71 1.86
CA GLU A 107 -1.33 -50.75 2.76
C GLU A 107 -2.38 -51.33 3.73
N ASN A 108 -3.58 -50.74 3.84
CA ASN A 108 -4.57 -51.08 4.87
C ASN A 108 -5.86 -51.77 4.34
N SER A 109 -5.82 -52.38 3.16
CA SER A 109 -6.94 -53.17 2.63
C SER A 109 -6.70 -54.68 2.84
N PRO A 110 -7.45 -55.39 3.71
CA PRO A 110 -7.37 -56.85 3.76
C PRO A 110 -7.93 -57.44 2.46
N PRO A 111 -7.37 -58.56 1.94
CA PRO A 111 -7.85 -59.18 0.73
C PRO A 111 -9.32 -59.61 0.92
N LEU A 112 -10.22 -59.11 0.08
CA LEU A 112 -11.56 -59.65 -0.01
C LEU A 112 -11.47 -61.08 -0.56
N GLU A 113 -11.41 -62.06 0.34
CA GLU A 113 -11.53 -63.46 -0.03
C GLU A 113 -12.85 -63.68 -0.77
N GLY A 114 -12.74 -64.28 -1.96
CA GLY A 114 -13.84 -64.58 -2.82
C GLY A 114 -14.91 -65.41 -2.11
N CYS A 115 -16.14 -64.90 -2.14
CA CYS A 115 -17.30 -65.69 -1.76
C CYS A 115 -17.39 -66.90 -2.72
N PRO A 116 -17.33 -68.15 -2.21
CA PRO A 116 -17.29 -69.32 -3.08
C PRO A 116 -18.62 -69.46 -3.82
N LYS A 117 -18.55 -69.51 -5.16
CA LYS A 117 -19.67 -69.98 -5.98
C LYS A 117 -19.79 -71.51 -5.83
N GLY A 118 -20.40 -71.95 -4.74
CA GLY A 118 -20.89 -73.31 -4.57
C GLY A 118 -22.36 -73.38 -4.94
N GLY A 119 -22.66 -73.73 -6.18
CA GLY A 119 -23.98 -74.28 -6.51
C GLY A 119 -24.05 -75.74 -6.05
N VAL A 120 -25.24 -76.21 -5.68
CA VAL A 120 -25.86 -77.51 -6.07
C VAL A 120 -27.18 -77.68 -5.30
N VAL A 121 -28.25 -77.56 -6.08
CA VAL A 121 -29.48 -78.38 -6.14
C VAL A 121 -29.95 -79.18 -4.91
N ALA A 122 -31.22 -78.96 -4.54
CA ALA A 122 -32.25 -79.99 -4.38
C ALA A 122 -33.63 -79.36 -4.64
#